data_AF-A0A1G3LVP1-F1
#
_entry.id   AF-A0A1G3LVP1-F1
#
_cell.length_a   1.000
_cell.length_b   1.000
_cell.length_c   1.000
_cell.angle_alpha   90.00
_cell.angle_beta   90.00
_cell.angle_gamma   90.00
#
_symmetry.space_group_name_H-M   'P 1'
#
loop_
_entity.id
_entity.type
_entity.pdbx_description
1 polymer ?
#
loop_
_entity_poly.entity_id
_entity_poly.type
_entity_poly.pdbx_seq_one_letter_code
_entity_poly.pdbx_strand_id
1 'polypeptide(L)'
;MGDIYWTREIIARRRISFFEMDQLLDDVFRRYRIIRCCMDQTGMGEKPVEDARRRHGSYRVEGVLFTLPNKQTMAQLGKQAFEDRKIRIPMGDPDLKADLHKLKKVTGPTGAPRFVADSDSSGHADRAWACFLAVNAASGEPVEYAYHPVRQETPKELQWGPGSFRLKAMKGAW
;
A
#
# COMPACT_ATOMS: atom_id res chain seq x y z
N MET A 1 11.53 18.39 8.11
CA MET A 1 11.73 17.10 8.80
C MET A 1 11.00 16.03 8.00
N GLY A 2 11.72 15.22 7.22
CA GLY A 2 11.10 14.18 6.38
C GLY A 2 12.07 13.08 5.90
N ASP A 3 13.32 13.08 6.37
CA ASP A 3 14.39 12.30 5.75
C ASP A 3 14.55 10.88 6.33
N ILE A 4 13.67 10.45 7.24
CA ILE A 4 13.78 9.15 7.93
C ILE A 4 12.51 8.34 7.72
N TYR A 5 12.68 7.13 7.18
CA TYR A 5 11.65 6.11 7.05
C TYR A 5 11.57 5.29 8.35
N TRP A 6 10.43 5.40 9.05
CA TRP A 6 10.16 4.62 10.26
C TRP A 6 9.23 3.45 9.95
N THR A 7 9.70 2.23 10.16
CA THR A 7 8.83 1.06 10.09
C THR A 7 7.93 1.03 11.32
N ARG A 8 6.63 1.28 11.11
CA ARG A 8 5.62 1.23 12.18
C ARG A 8 5.25 -0.21 12.55
N GLU A 9 5.20 -1.09 11.57
CA GLU A 9 4.73 -2.46 11.74
C GLU A 9 5.22 -3.34 10.59
N ILE A 10 5.42 -4.62 10.87
CA ILE A 10 5.69 -5.66 9.88
C ILE A 10 4.68 -6.78 10.13
N ILE A 11 3.80 -7.02 9.16
CA ILE A 11 2.80 -8.08 9.23
C ILE A 11 3.24 -9.19 8.26
N ALA A 12 3.82 -10.26 8.80
CA ALA A 12 4.16 -11.45 8.04
C ALA A 12 3.17 -12.59 8.34
N ARG A 13 2.54 -13.12 7.29
CA ARG A 13 1.61 -14.26 7.37
C ARG A 13 1.90 -15.23 6.23
N ARG A 14 1.61 -16.51 6.44
CA ARG A 14 1.79 -17.58 5.44
C ARG A 14 0.47 -18.31 5.26
N ARG A 15 0.13 -18.64 4.01
CA ARG A 15 -1.05 -19.44 3.65
C ARG A 15 -2.37 -18.89 4.23
N ILE A 16 -2.53 -17.57 4.21
CA ILE A 16 -3.80 -16.92 4.57
C ILE A 16 -4.69 -16.78 3.35
N SER A 17 -6.00 -16.69 3.57
CA SER A 17 -6.98 -16.40 2.53
C SER A 17 -6.85 -14.96 2.02
N PHE A 18 -7.36 -14.69 0.81
CA PHE A 18 -7.45 -13.32 0.31
C PHE A 18 -8.29 -12.42 1.22
N PHE A 19 -9.35 -12.97 1.81
CA PHE A 19 -10.18 -12.24 2.78
C PHE A 19 -9.38 -11.79 4.01
N GLU A 20 -8.53 -12.67 4.57
CA GLU A 20 -7.68 -12.29 5.70
C GLU A 20 -6.59 -11.28 5.30
N MET A 21 -6.01 -11.42 4.10
CA MET A 21 -5.04 -10.45 3.58
C MET A 21 -5.68 -9.06 3.47
N ASP A 22 -6.89 -9.01 2.94
CA ASP A 22 -7.66 -7.79 2.83
C ASP A 22 -7.97 -7.16 4.19
N GLN A 23 -8.40 -7.96 5.18
CA GLN A 23 -8.70 -7.47 6.53
C GLN A 23 -7.47 -6.86 7.21
N LEU A 24 -6.30 -7.47 7.00
CA LEU A 24 -5.03 -6.95 7.52
C LEU A 24 -4.68 -5.62 6.86
N LEU A 25 -4.87 -5.50 5.54
CA LEU A 25 -4.63 -4.25 4.81
C LEU A 25 -5.62 -3.15 5.26
N ASP A 26 -6.91 -3.49 5.37
CA ASP A 26 -7.97 -2.59 5.85
C ASP A 26 -7.63 -2.03 7.23
N ASP A 27 -7.09 -2.86 8.12
CA ASP A 27 -6.67 -2.46 9.45
C ASP A 27 -5.47 -1.49 9.46
N VAL A 28 -4.46 -1.74 8.61
CA VAL A 28 -3.33 -0.84 8.43
C VAL A 28 -3.78 0.51 7.89
N PHE A 29 -4.66 0.52 6.88
CA PHE A 29 -5.22 1.75 6.31
C PHE A 29 -6.01 2.58 7.34
N ARG A 30 -6.74 1.89 8.23
CA ARG A 30 -7.50 2.50 9.31
C ARG A 30 -6.59 3.14 10.37
N ARG A 31 -5.52 2.44 10.79
CA ARG A 31 -4.63 2.89 11.87
C ARG A 31 -3.66 3.99 11.46
N TYR A 32 -3.14 3.97 10.23
CA TYR A 32 -1.97 4.80 9.86
C TYR A 32 -2.20 5.88 8.80
N ARG A 33 -3.44 6.14 8.37
CA ARG A 33 -3.77 7.17 7.35
C ARG A 33 -2.83 7.11 6.13
N ILE A 34 -2.76 5.94 5.50
CA ILE A 34 -1.83 5.65 4.39
C ILE A 34 -2.08 6.60 3.19
N ILE A 35 -1.08 7.34 2.75
CA ILE A 35 -1.21 8.27 1.61
C ILE A 35 -0.97 7.60 0.25
N ARG A 36 -0.05 6.62 0.20
CA ARG A 36 0.28 5.82 -0.97
C ARG A 36 0.70 4.42 -0.53
N CYS A 37 0.19 3.41 -1.21
CA CYS A 37 0.45 2.00 -0.96
C CYS A 37 0.85 1.35 -2.28
N CYS A 38 2.12 0.98 -2.40
CA CYS A 38 2.61 0.19 -3.52
C CYS A 38 2.49 -1.30 -3.16
N MET A 39 1.90 -2.08 -4.06
CA MET A 39 1.65 -3.51 -3.90
C MET A 39 2.23 -4.29 -5.08
N ASP A 40 2.76 -5.48 -4.85
CA ASP A 40 3.15 -6.37 -5.97
C ASP A 40 1.89 -6.83 -6.71
N GLN A 41 1.79 -6.46 -7.99
CA GLN A 41 0.67 -6.83 -8.84
C GLN A 41 0.92 -8.13 -9.62
N THR A 42 2.11 -8.73 -9.52
CA THR A 42 2.47 -9.90 -10.33
C THR A 42 1.84 -11.20 -9.85
N GLY A 43 1.53 -12.09 -10.80
CA GLY A 43 1.00 -13.42 -10.53
C GLY A 43 -0.36 -13.35 -9.80
N MET A 44 -0.38 -13.76 -8.54
CA MET A 44 -1.59 -13.73 -7.70
C MET A 44 -1.91 -12.33 -7.13
N GLY A 45 -1.08 -11.32 -7.40
CA GLY A 45 -1.24 -9.95 -6.90
C GLY A 45 -2.32 -9.11 -7.59
N GLU A 46 -2.72 -9.46 -8.82
CA GLU A 46 -3.74 -8.72 -9.59
C GLU A 46 -5.03 -8.51 -8.80
N LYS A 47 -5.59 -9.60 -8.27
CA LYS A 47 -6.84 -9.57 -7.52
C LYS A 47 -6.74 -8.75 -6.21
N PRO A 48 -5.75 -9.00 -5.32
CA PRO A 48 -5.56 -8.17 -4.12
C PRO A 48 -5.38 -6.67 -4.43
N VAL A 49 -4.67 -6.32 -5.51
CA VAL A 49 -4.49 -4.93 -5.93
C VAL A 49 -5.81 -4.30 -6.37
N GLU A 50 -6.60 -5.01 -7.17
CA GLU A 50 -7.92 -4.56 -7.60
C GLU A 50 -8.84 -4.32 -6.40
N ASP A 51 -8.91 -5.28 -5.47
CA ASP A 51 -9.72 -5.19 -4.26
C ASP A 51 -9.28 -4.02 -3.35
N ALA A 52 -7.98 -3.82 -3.18
CA ALA A 52 -7.43 -2.71 -2.41
C ALA A 52 -7.75 -1.36 -3.04
N ARG A 53 -7.65 -1.23 -4.38
CA ARG A 53 -8.06 -0.01 -5.10
C ARG A 53 -9.54 0.29 -4.91
N ARG A 54 -10.40 -0.74 -4.96
CA ARG A 54 -11.84 -0.59 -4.75
C ARG A 54 -12.17 -0.10 -3.34
N ARG A 55 -11.44 -0.55 -2.31
CA ARG A 55 -11.70 -0.20 -0.90
C ARG A 55 -11.05 1.10 -0.45
N HIS A 56 -9.85 1.40 -0.94
CA HIS A 56 -9.01 2.48 -0.42
C HIS A 56 -8.77 3.63 -1.40
N GLY A 57 -9.19 3.46 -2.65
CA GLY A 57 -9.08 4.45 -3.73
C GLY A 57 -7.92 4.16 -4.68
N SER A 58 -8.18 4.27 -5.97
CA SER A 58 -7.21 4.04 -7.06
C SER A 58 -6.02 5.00 -7.03
N TYR A 59 -6.19 6.21 -6.49
CA TYR A 59 -5.11 7.18 -6.32
C TYR A 59 -4.14 6.83 -5.19
N ARG A 60 -4.60 6.08 -4.18
CA ARG A 60 -3.78 5.70 -3.01
C ARG A 60 -3.11 4.35 -3.21
N VAL A 61 -3.69 3.45 -4.01
CA VAL A 61 -3.19 2.09 -4.21
C VAL A 61 -2.61 1.91 -5.60
N GLU A 62 -1.31 1.65 -5.65
CA GLU A 62 -0.55 1.44 -6.87
C GLU A 62 -0.08 -0.02 -6.95
N GLY A 63 -0.53 -0.73 -7.97
CA GLY A 63 0.05 -2.01 -8.34
C GLY A 63 1.37 -1.81 -9.08
N VAL A 64 2.42 -2.46 -8.60
CA VAL A 64 3.77 -2.45 -9.16
C VAL A 64 4.05 -3.80 -9.78
N LEU A 65 4.40 -3.81 -11.07
CA LEU A 65 4.83 -5.03 -11.74
C LEU A 65 6.30 -5.33 -11.39
N PHE A 66 6.59 -6.52 -10.88
CA PHE A 66 7.91 -7.00 -10.47
C PHE A 66 8.79 -7.45 -11.65
N THR A 67 8.87 -6.60 -12.68
CA THR A 67 9.79 -6.75 -13.80
C THR A 67 11.23 -6.50 -13.36
N LEU A 68 12.21 -6.98 -14.13
CA LEU A 68 13.63 -6.77 -13.82
C LEU A 68 14.00 -5.27 -13.65
N PRO A 69 13.57 -4.35 -14.54
CA PRO A 69 13.84 -2.91 -14.36
C PRO A 69 13.21 -2.32 -13.09
N ASN A 70 11.98 -2.71 -12.76
CA ASN A 70 11.28 -2.20 -11.57
C ASN A 70 11.95 -2.72 -10.29
N LYS A 71 12.31 -4.01 -10.25
CA LYS A 71 13.08 -4.61 -9.15
C LYS A 71 14.41 -3.90 -8.94
N GLN A 72 15.12 -3.62 -10.03
CA GLN A 72 16.39 -2.91 -9.97
C GLN A 72 16.23 -1.49 -9.42
N THR A 73 15.22 -0.75 -9.88
CA THR A 73 14.91 0.60 -9.40
C THR A 73 14.58 0.61 -7.91
N MET A 74 13.66 -0.24 -7.48
CA MET A 74 13.26 -0.36 -6.07
C MET A 74 14.43 -0.77 -5.17
N ALA A 75 15.25 -1.72 -5.61
CA ALA A 75 16.42 -2.16 -4.85
C ALA A 75 17.50 -1.06 -4.75
N GLN A 76 17.69 -0.26 -5.80
CA GLN A 76 18.59 0.91 -5.76
C GLN A 76 18.12 1.95 -4.74
N LEU A 77 16.82 2.31 -4.78
CA LEU A 77 16.23 3.24 -3.82
C LEU A 77 16.35 2.72 -2.37
N GLY A 78 15.98 1.47 -2.14
CA GLY A 78 16.09 0.83 -0.83
C GLY A 78 17.52 0.79 -0.33
N LYS A 79 18.48 0.38 -1.16
CA LYS A 79 19.90 0.34 -0.82
C LYS A 79 20.42 1.72 -0.46
N GLN A 80 20.15 2.73 -1.27
CA GLN A 80 20.58 4.10 -1.00
C GLN A 80 20.03 4.58 0.35
N ALA A 81 18.75 4.33 0.63
CA ALA A 81 18.13 4.71 1.90
C ALA A 81 18.72 3.95 3.12
N PHE A 82 19.16 2.70 2.94
CA PHE A 82 19.90 1.97 3.97
C PHE A 82 21.31 2.53 4.18
N GLU A 83 22.05 2.83 3.11
CA GLU A 83 23.40 3.40 3.16
C GLU A 83 23.40 4.80 3.81
N ASP A 84 22.40 5.62 3.48
CA ASP A 84 22.17 6.93 4.08
C ASP A 84 21.64 6.85 5.52
N ARG A 85 21.41 5.62 6.05
CA ARG A 85 20.85 5.37 7.40
C ARG A 85 19.48 6.02 7.62
N LYS A 86 18.71 6.16 6.55
CA LYS A 86 17.36 6.76 6.56
C LYS A 86 16.28 5.77 6.97
N ILE A 87 16.51 4.46 6.84
CA ILE A 87 15.54 3.44 7.23
C ILE A 87 15.76 3.00 8.68
N ARG A 88 14.69 3.02 9.48
CA ARG A 88 14.62 2.49 10.85
C ARG A 88 13.72 1.27 10.86
N ILE A 89 14.33 0.10 10.91
CA ILE A 89 13.65 -1.19 11.08
C ILE A 89 13.62 -1.61 12.56
N PRO A 90 12.65 -2.42 12.99
CA PRO A 90 12.64 -3.00 14.34
C PRO A 90 13.90 -3.83 14.55
N MET A 91 14.66 -3.52 15.62
CA MET A 91 15.84 -4.29 15.98
C MET A 91 15.43 -5.65 16.56
N GLY A 92 16.09 -6.72 16.13
CA GLY A 92 15.91 -8.06 16.70
C GLY A 92 14.95 -8.98 15.94
N ASP A 93 14.46 -8.61 14.75
CA ASP A 93 13.74 -9.53 13.86
C ASP A 93 14.75 -10.33 13.00
N PRO A 94 15.01 -11.62 13.31
CA PRO A 94 15.98 -12.42 12.59
C PRO A 94 15.53 -12.75 11.16
N ASP A 95 14.22 -12.87 10.91
CA ASP A 95 13.68 -13.19 9.59
C ASP A 95 13.84 -11.98 8.66
N LEU A 96 13.53 -10.77 9.14
CA LEU A 96 13.78 -9.55 8.38
C LEU A 96 15.25 -9.40 8.03
N LYS A 97 16.14 -9.65 8.99
CA LYS A 97 17.59 -9.59 8.76
C LYS A 97 18.01 -10.62 7.71
N ALA A 98 17.50 -11.84 7.78
CA ALA A 98 17.77 -12.88 6.80
C ALA A 98 17.30 -12.46 5.39
N ASP A 99 16.07 -11.96 5.25
CA ASP A 99 15.52 -11.49 3.97
C ASP A 99 16.37 -10.36 3.36
N LEU A 100 16.83 -9.40 4.17
CA LEU A 100 17.71 -8.33 3.72
C LEU A 100 19.07 -8.85 3.25
N HIS A 101 19.64 -9.87 3.92
CA HIS A 101 20.90 -10.48 3.51
C HIS A 101 20.79 -11.34 2.24
N LYS A 102 19.59 -11.82 1.88
CA LYS A 102 19.37 -12.57 0.63
C LYS A 102 19.50 -11.70 -0.63
N LEU A 103 19.36 -10.38 -0.50
CA LEU A 103 19.51 -9.44 -1.63
C LEU A 103 20.99 -9.25 -1.97
N LYS A 104 21.40 -9.81 -3.11
CA LYS A 104 22.77 -9.69 -3.62
C LYS A 104 22.83 -8.73 -4.79
N LYS A 105 23.85 -7.88 -4.79
CA LYS A 105 24.25 -7.09 -5.96
C LYS A 105 25.07 -8.00 -6.88
N VAL A 106 24.56 -8.26 -8.07
CA VAL A 106 25.23 -9.04 -9.11
C VAL A 106 25.58 -8.10 -10.27
N THR A 107 26.82 -8.12 -10.73
CA THR A 107 27.20 -7.36 -11.92
C THR A 107 26.73 -8.11 -13.15
N GLY A 108 25.87 -7.48 -13.96
CA GLY A 108 25.36 -8.08 -15.20
C GLY A 108 26.44 -8.14 -16.29
N PRO A 109 26.18 -8.86 -17.40
CA PRO A 109 27.11 -8.98 -18.53
C PRO A 109 27.51 -7.65 -19.16
N THR A 110 26.67 -6.63 -19.02
CA THR A 110 26.89 -5.26 -19.51
C THR A 110 27.57 -4.35 -18.49
N GLY A 111 28.04 -4.88 -17.36
CA GLY A 111 28.61 -4.10 -16.25
C GLY A 111 27.58 -3.41 -15.35
N ALA A 112 26.32 -3.32 -15.77
CA ALA A 112 25.26 -2.72 -14.98
C ALA A 112 24.90 -3.59 -13.75
N PRO A 113 24.85 -3.02 -12.54
CA PRO A 113 24.51 -3.77 -11.34
C PRO A 113 23.03 -4.15 -11.32
N ARG A 114 22.75 -5.44 -11.13
CA ARG A 114 21.42 -6.00 -10.93
C ARG A 114 21.29 -6.47 -9.49
N PHE A 115 20.10 -6.32 -8.92
CA PHE A 115 19.79 -6.88 -7.61
C PHE A 115 18.99 -8.16 -7.80
N VAL A 116 19.53 -9.24 -7.25
CA VAL A 116 18.91 -10.57 -7.31
C VAL A 116 18.69 -11.03 -5.88
N ALA A 117 17.45 -11.40 -5.57
CA ALA A 117 17.15 -12.21 -4.40
C ALA A 117 17.03 -13.65 -4.89
N ASP A 118 17.92 -14.53 -4.41
CA ASP A 118 17.84 -15.95 -4.72
C ASP A 118 16.46 -16.46 -4.26
N SER A 119 15.67 -16.96 -5.20
CA SER A 119 14.38 -17.61 -4.89
C SER A 119 14.67 -19.05 -4.50
N ASP A 120 15.29 -19.24 -3.34
CA ASP A 120 15.57 -20.57 -2.80
C ASP A 120 14.37 -21.16 -2.05
N SER A 121 14.48 -22.44 -1.68
CA SER A 121 13.47 -23.18 -0.93
C SER A 121 13.18 -22.62 0.47
N SER A 122 13.96 -21.63 0.93
CA SER A 122 13.82 -20.98 2.24
C SER A 122 13.03 -19.66 2.20
N GLY A 123 12.41 -19.34 1.07
CA GLY A 123 11.40 -18.29 0.95
C GLY A 123 11.88 -17.06 0.20
N HIS A 124 10.95 -16.46 -0.54
CA HIS A 124 11.11 -15.16 -1.18
C HIS A 124 11.52 -14.11 -0.13
N ALA A 125 12.37 -13.16 -0.52
CA ALA A 125 12.79 -12.03 0.33
C ALA A 125 11.64 -11.01 0.52
N ASP A 126 10.46 -11.49 0.91
CA ASP A 126 9.19 -10.78 0.88
C ASP A 126 9.21 -9.56 1.80
N ARG A 127 9.83 -9.67 2.98
CA ARG A 127 9.94 -8.52 3.90
C ARG A 127 10.83 -7.43 3.31
N ALA A 128 11.90 -7.82 2.62
CA ALA A 128 12.78 -6.86 1.98
C ALA A 128 12.08 -6.17 0.79
N TRP A 129 11.36 -6.92 -0.04
CA TRP A 129 10.58 -6.34 -1.13
C TRP A 129 9.42 -5.47 -0.63
N ALA A 130 8.73 -5.85 0.44
CA ALA A 130 7.72 -5.03 1.08
C ALA A 130 8.32 -3.70 1.60
N CYS A 131 9.51 -3.75 2.19
CA CYS A 131 10.25 -2.55 2.59
C CYS A 131 10.57 -1.66 1.37
N PHE A 132 11.05 -2.23 0.28
CA PHE A 132 11.38 -1.47 -0.93
C PHE A 132 10.16 -0.87 -1.62
N LEU A 133 9.02 -1.58 -1.62
CA LEU A 133 7.75 -1.02 -2.06
C LEU A 133 7.32 0.17 -1.20
N ALA A 134 7.50 0.10 0.12
CA ALA A 134 7.20 1.21 1.01
C ALA A 134 8.13 2.42 0.77
N VAL A 135 9.43 2.19 0.53
CA VAL A 135 10.36 3.26 0.14
C VAL A 135 9.98 3.87 -1.20
N ASN A 136 9.63 3.04 -2.20
CA ASN A 136 9.15 3.50 -3.50
C ASN A 136 7.86 4.31 -3.37
N ALA A 137 6.94 3.90 -2.49
CA ALA A 137 5.72 4.63 -2.17
C ALA A 137 6.02 6.03 -1.62
N ALA A 138 7.06 6.15 -0.79
CA ALA A 138 7.46 7.38 -0.14
C ALA A 138 8.36 8.29 -1.00
N SER A 139 9.04 7.77 -2.03
CA SER A 139 9.93 8.54 -2.91
C SER A 139 9.21 9.27 -4.06
N GLY A 140 7.89 9.13 -4.18
CA GLY A 140 7.10 9.88 -5.16
C GLY A 140 6.97 11.36 -4.80
N GLU A 141 6.69 12.20 -5.80
CA GLU A 141 6.38 13.62 -5.54
C GLU A 141 5.17 13.74 -4.59
N PRO A 142 5.19 14.66 -3.61
CA PRO A 142 4.05 14.90 -2.75
C PRO A 142 2.83 15.26 -3.60
N VAL A 143 1.79 14.43 -3.56
CA VAL A 143 0.48 14.82 -4.09
C VAL A 143 -0.05 15.89 -3.13
N GLU A 144 -0.12 17.14 -3.57
CA GLU A 144 -0.77 18.21 -2.80
C GLU A 144 -2.26 17.87 -2.66
N TYR A 145 -2.69 17.61 -1.43
CA TYR A 145 -4.11 17.47 -1.12
C TYR A 145 -4.62 18.81 -0.58
N ALA A 146 -5.43 19.51 -1.36
CA ALA A 146 -6.22 20.63 -0.85
C ALA A 146 -7.32 20.07 0.07
N TYR A 147 -7.24 20.36 1.38
CA TYR A 147 -8.33 20.08 2.29
C TYR A 147 -9.51 21.00 1.95
N HIS A 148 -10.59 20.43 1.43
CA HIS A 148 -11.87 21.11 1.34
C HIS A 148 -12.77 20.61 2.48
N PRO A 149 -13.02 21.44 3.52
CA PRO A 149 -14.00 21.07 4.53
C PRO A 149 -15.35 20.90 3.84
N VAL A 150 -16.02 19.79 4.12
CA VAL A 150 -17.41 19.60 3.71
C VAL A 150 -18.21 20.71 4.40
N ARG A 151 -18.84 21.58 3.60
CA ARG A 151 -19.86 22.50 4.15
C ARG A 151 -20.90 21.62 4.82
N GLN A 152 -21.06 21.78 6.13
CA GLN A 152 -22.26 21.28 6.79
C GLN A 152 -23.42 22.04 6.16
N GLU A 153 -24.13 21.40 5.24
CA GLU A 153 -25.43 21.90 4.84
C GLU A 153 -26.28 21.84 6.11
N THR A 154 -26.62 23.01 6.64
CA THR A 154 -27.71 23.15 7.59
C THR A 154 -28.91 22.46 6.96
N PRO A 155 -29.56 21.49 7.63
CA PRO A 155 -30.77 20.88 7.10
C PRO A 155 -31.69 21.99 6.61
N LYS A 156 -32.02 22.00 5.32
CA LYS A 156 -32.97 22.97 4.79
C LYS A 156 -34.25 22.82 5.61
N GLU A 157 -34.55 23.85 6.38
CA GLU A 157 -35.83 23.97 7.07
C GLU A 157 -36.89 23.90 5.97
N LEU A 158 -37.61 22.77 5.95
CA LEU A 158 -38.59 22.47 4.92
C LEU A 158 -39.73 23.47 5.12
N GLN A 159 -39.71 24.60 4.40
CA GLN A 159 -40.83 25.54 4.42
C GLN A 159 -42.05 24.87 3.80
N TRP A 160 -42.97 24.45 4.66
CA TRP A 160 -44.27 23.96 4.27
C TRP A 160 -45.13 25.13 3.80
N GLY A 161 -45.27 25.30 2.48
CA GLY A 161 -46.25 26.20 1.90
C GLY A 161 -47.67 25.62 2.02
N PRO A 162 -48.69 26.43 2.34
CA PRO A 162 -50.07 25.95 2.41
C PRO A 162 -50.62 25.76 1.00
N GLY A 163 -50.57 24.53 0.48
CA GLY A 163 -51.16 24.26 -0.83
C GLY A 163 -51.00 22.83 -1.34
N SER A 164 -52.05 22.04 -1.15
CA SER A 164 -52.35 20.78 -1.87
C SER A 164 -51.55 19.52 -1.52
N PHE A 165 -51.83 18.94 -0.35
CA PHE A 165 -51.63 17.51 -0.14
C PHE A 165 -52.84 16.73 -0.65
N ARG A 166 -52.70 16.09 -1.81
CA ARG A 166 -53.62 15.02 -2.23
C ARG A 166 -53.02 13.70 -1.76
N LEU A 167 -53.44 13.22 -0.59
CA LEU A 167 -53.12 11.86 -0.14
C LEU A 167 -53.71 10.87 -1.14
N LYS A 168 -52.86 10.18 -1.90
CA LYS A 168 -53.22 8.89 -2.47
C LYS A 168 -52.97 7.85 -1.38
N ALA A 169 -54.03 7.45 -0.69
CA ALA A 169 -54.01 6.29 0.17
C ALA A 169 -53.71 5.06 -0.69
N MET A 170 -52.50 4.51 -0.59
CA MET A 170 -52.24 3.14 -1.03
C MET A 170 -52.64 2.22 0.13
N LYS A 171 -53.83 1.63 0.01
CA LYS A 171 -54.25 0.50 0.83
C LYS A 171 -53.33 -0.69 0.51
N GLY A 172 -52.81 -1.33 1.54
CA GLY A 172 -52.08 -2.57 1.43
C GLY A 172 -52.98 -3.72 0.96
N ALA A 173 -52.36 -4.68 0.29
CA ALA A 173 -52.81 -6.05 0.15
C ALA A 173 -51.57 -6.92 -0.17
N TRP A 174 -51.23 -7.78 0.79
CA TRP A 174 -50.39 -9.00 0.78
C TRP A 174 -49.01 -8.95 0.12
#